data_AF-A0A2S8AC96-F1
#
_entry.id   AF-A0A2S8AC96-F1
#
_cell.length_a   1.000
_cell.length_b   1.000
_cell.length_c   1.000
_cell.angle_alpha   90.00
_cell.angle_beta   90.00
_cell.angle_gamma   90.00
#
_symmetry.space_group_name_H-M   'P 1'
#
loop_
_entity.id
_entity.type
_entity.pdbx_description
1 polymer ?
#
loop_
_entity_poly.entity_id
_entity_poly.type
_entity_poly.pdbx_seq_one_letter_code
_entity_poly.pdbx_strand_id
1 'polypeptide(L)'
;MKPYYIIDFSAAACLFEIRINDISVASMEIEGQTSTIIPINIGILESGIQNISSKILPLSGTTVLDTKAYLNFDIKLFDVTNDFIFKESFGEYRSTPVGKDLKLPIISYENHFQADVPYSFEGWKTGENLKDLENVKSKLLSAYNNLIKIINEKNYDLFIQKIKKRENFMATCMYLNETEKSSRINELISDFQSGFKVQPIPVDAIYVPYGYNKAAVLKKINGEPALWLLNEKTEEELMLDLLFYIPKGKTEFEIL
;
A
#
# COMPACT_ATOMS: atom_id res chain seq x y z
N MET A 1 -10.71 -11.99 20.80
CA MET A 1 -9.74 -12.25 19.71
C MET A 1 -9.37 -10.92 19.10
N LYS A 2 -8.09 -10.71 18.81
CA LYS A 2 -7.59 -9.60 17.98
C LYS A 2 -7.17 -10.21 16.63
N PRO A 3 -8.07 -10.28 15.63
CA PRO A 3 -7.80 -10.99 14.37
C PRO A 3 -6.81 -10.22 13.49
N TYR A 4 -5.66 -10.84 13.24
CA TYR A 4 -4.55 -10.31 12.46
C TYR A 4 -4.34 -11.17 11.21
N TYR A 5 -4.76 -10.63 10.07
CA TYR A 5 -4.62 -11.26 8.77
C TYR A 5 -3.27 -10.90 8.16
N ILE A 6 -2.56 -11.90 7.70
CA ILE A 6 -1.32 -11.75 6.94
C ILE A 6 -1.44 -12.45 5.60
N ILE A 7 -0.62 -12.01 4.65
CA ILE A 7 -0.32 -12.75 3.44
C ILE A 7 1.12 -13.26 3.53
N ASP A 8 1.29 -14.56 3.37
CA ASP A 8 2.58 -15.23 3.27
C ASP A 8 2.82 -15.53 1.79
N PHE A 9 3.81 -14.86 1.18
CA PHE A 9 4.02 -14.94 -0.25
C PHE A 9 5.47 -15.23 -0.62
N SER A 10 5.64 -15.78 -1.82
CA SER A 10 6.92 -15.86 -2.52
C SER A 10 6.76 -15.43 -3.96
N ALA A 11 7.77 -14.73 -4.49
CA ALA A 11 7.77 -14.23 -5.86
C ALA A 11 9.18 -14.27 -6.44
N ALA A 12 9.28 -14.36 -7.77
CA ALA A 12 10.55 -14.24 -8.46
C ALA A 12 10.39 -13.63 -9.86
N ALA A 13 11.45 -13.01 -10.36
CA ALA A 13 11.60 -12.52 -11.74
C ALA A 13 10.39 -11.73 -12.28
N CYS A 14 9.77 -10.89 -11.46
CA CYS A 14 8.60 -10.10 -11.85
C CYS A 14 8.42 -8.85 -11.00
N LEU A 15 7.65 -7.90 -11.54
CA LEU A 15 6.92 -6.92 -10.75
C LEU A 15 5.58 -7.53 -10.37
N PHE A 16 5.22 -7.54 -9.10
CA PHE A 16 3.89 -7.99 -8.68
C PHE A 16 3.18 -6.97 -7.82
N GLU A 17 1.85 -7.08 -7.77
CA GLU A 17 1.02 -6.35 -6.83
C GLU A 17 -0.08 -7.27 -6.30
N ILE A 18 -0.29 -7.24 -4.98
CA ILE A 18 -1.41 -7.89 -4.30
C ILE A 18 -2.27 -6.80 -3.68
N ARG A 19 -3.58 -6.86 -3.93
CA ARG A 19 -4.56 -5.92 -3.40
C ARG A 19 -5.63 -6.64 -2.58
N ILE A 20 -6.08 -5.99 -1.52
CA ILE A 20 -7.27 -6.34 -0.75
C ILE A 20 -8.28 -5.21 -0.90
N ASN A 21 -9.49 -5.52 -1.36
CA ASN A 21 -10.54 -4.54 -1.66
C ASN A 21 -10.05 -3.39 -2.54
N ASP A 22 -9.27 -3.73 -3.58
CA ASP A 22 -8.62 -2.80 -4.51
C ASP A 22 -7.63 -1.80 -3.87
N ILE A 23 -7.12 -2.11 -2.68
CA ILE A 23 -6.03 -1.39 -2.01
C ILE A 23 -4.77 -2.25 -2.04
N SER A 24 -3.67 -1.72 -2.58
CA SER A 24 -2.37 -2.40 -2.59
C SER A 24 -1.89 -2.68 -1.17
N VAL A 25 -1.63 -3.96 -0.86
CA VAL A 25 -1.04 -4.38 0.42
C VAL A 25 0.41 -4.87 0.25
N ALA A 26 0.79 -5.25 -0.96
CA ALA A 26 2.17 -5.60 -1.32
C ALA A 26 2.40 -5.26 -2.80
N SER A 27 3.51 -4.60 -3.12
CA SER A 27 3.89 -4.25 -4.49
C SER A 27 5.41 -4.17 -4.56
N MET A 28 6.05 -5.02 -5.34
CA MET A 28 7.51 -5.06 -5.44
C MET A 28 7.96 -5.52 -6.82
N GLU A 29 9.06 -4.94 -7.28
CA GLU A 29 9.85 -5.45 -8.40
C GLU A 29 10.96 -6.36 -7.88
N ILE A 30 10.98 -7.61 -8.34
CA ILE A 30 11.89 -8.65 -7.86
C ILE A 30 12.60 -9.29 -9.05
N GLU A 31 13.88 -8.95 -9.25
CA GLU A 31 14.72 -9.62 -10.28
C GLU A 31 15.07 -11.06 -9.88
N GLY A 32 15.37 -11.26 -8.59
CA GLY A 32 15.74 -12.55 -8.00
C GLY A 32 14.54 -13.33 -7.50
N GLN A 33 14.62 -13.82 -6.27
CA GLN A 33 13.54 -14.50 -5.55
C GLN A 33 13.40 -13.90 -4.16
N THR A 34 12.17 -13.75 -3.68
CA THR A 34 11.85 -13.33 -2.32
C THR A 34 10.75 -14.21 -1.72
N SER A 35 10.71 -14.27 -0.38
CA SER A 35 9.61 -14.85 0.38
C SER A 35 9.47 -14.07 1.68
N THR A 36 8.28 -13.59 2.00
CA THR A 36 8.03 -12.82 3.21
C THR A 36 6.55 -12.85 3.60
N ILE A 37 6.26 -12.35 4.81
CA ILE A 37 4.92 -12.19 5.35
C ILE A 37 4.60 -10.71 5.51
N ILE A 38 3.39 -10.30 5.14
CA ILE A 38 2.94 -8.90 5.24
C ILE A 38 1.53 -8.86 5.86
N PRO A 39 1.26 -7.97 6.83
CA PRO A 39 -0.10 -7.79 7.33
C PRO A 39 -1.01 -7.13 6.32
N ILE A 40 -2.24 -7.64 6.19
CA ILE A 40 -3.21 -7.16 5.19
C ILE A 40 -4.42 -6.45 5.79
N ASN A 41 -4.48 -6.31 7.13
CA ASN A 41 -5.56 -5.62 7.84
C ASN A 41 -5.82 -4.19 7.33
N ILE A 42 -4.80 -3.52 6.76
CA ILE A 42 -4.93 -2.21 6.13
C ILE A 42 -5.87 -2.18 4.91
N GLY A 43 -6.13 -3.32 4.28
CA GLY A 43 -7.09 -3.44 3.18
C GLY A 43 -8.49 -3.87 3.63
N ILE A 44 -8.68 -4.21 4.90
CA ILE A 44 -9.95 -4.69 5.47
C ILE A 44 -10.58 -3.55 6.25
N LEU A 45 -11.72 -3.02 5.79
CA LEU A 45 -12.39 -1.89 6.45
C LEU A 45 -13.43 -2.33 7.49
N GLU A 46 -14.02 -3.51 7.32
CA GLU A 46 -15.08 -4.07 8.17
C GLU A 46 -15.18 -5.60 7.94
N SER A 47 -15.86 -6.32 8.86
CA SER A 47 -16.15 -7.76 8.69
C SER A 47 -16.99 -8.03 7.45
N GLY A 48 -16.80 -9.22 6.86
CA GLY A 48 -17.53 -9.65 5.67
C GLY A 48 -16.61 -10.28 4.62
N ILE A 49 -17.16 -10.42 3.42
CA ILE A 49 -16.42 -10.90 2.25
C ILE A 49 -15.43 -9.81 1.83
N GLN A 50 -14.15 -10.17 1.77
CA GLN A 50 -13.06 -9.32 1.31
C GLN A 50 -12.59 -9.81 -0.06
N ASN A 51 -12.39 -8.91 -1.00
CA ASN A 51 -11.85 -9.25 -2.31
C ASN A 51 -10.32 -9.26 -2.26
N ILE A 52 -9.70 -10.27 -2.84
CA ILE A 52 -8.26 -10.29 -3.13
C ILE A 52 -8.04 -10.31 -4.63
N SER A 53 -7.07 -9.54 -5.10
CA SER A 53 -6.59 -9.61 -6.47
C SER A 53 -5.07 -9.55 -6.51
N SER A 54 -4.44 -10.18 -7.48
CA SER A 54 -3.02 -9.99 -7.76
C SER A 54 -2.73 -9.86 -9.24
N LYS A 55 -1.62 -9.19 -9.54
CA LYS A 55 -1.06 -9.05 -10.88
C LYS A 55 0.42 -9.39 -10.86
N ILE A 56 0.87 -10.10 -11.88
CA ILE A 56 2.28 -10.33 -12.19
C ILE A 56 2.55 -9.63 -13.51
N LEU A 57 3.52 -8.73 -13.51
CA LEU A 57 3.95 -7.88 -14.60
C LEU A 57 5.43 -8.15 -14.94
N PRO A 58 5.85 -7.88 -16.19
CA PRO A 58 7.25 -7.91 -16.57
C PRO A 58 8.07 -6.94 -15.72
N LEU A 59 9.36 -7.24 -15.57
CA LEU A 59 10.31 -6.30 -14.99
C LEU A 59 10.36 -5.01 -15.83
N SER A 60 10.56 -3.88 -15.18
CA SER A 60 10.81 -2.56 -15.73
C SER A 60 11.82 -2.66 -16.89
N GLY A 61 11.46 -2.05 -18.02
CA GLY A 61 12.24 -2.11 -19.26
C GLY A 61 11.93 -3.32 -20.16
N THR A 62 11.08 -4.24 -19.72
CA THR A 62 10.60 -5.37 -20.53
C THR A 62 9.08 -5.32 -20.77
N THR A 63 8.59 -6.11 -21.72
CA THR A 63 7.15 -6.13 -22.12
C THR A 63 6.52 -7.51 -22.03
N VAL A 64 7.32 -8.53 -21.68
CA VAL A 64 6.91 -9.92 -21.59
C VAL A 64 7.45 -10.53 -20.30
N LEU A 65 6.66 -11.38 -19.66
CA LEU A 65 7.05 -12.05 -18.42
C LEU A 65 8.25 -12.98 -18.65
N ASP A 66 9.16 -13.01 -17.69
CA ASP A 66 10.23 -14.00 -17.66
C ASP A 66 9.62 -15.40 -17.45
N THR A 67 10.21 -16.43 -18.06
CA THR A 67 9.81 -17.83 -17.86
C THR A 67 9.91 -18.31 -16.40
N LYS A 68 10.69 -17.61 -15.58
CA LYS A 68 10.85 -17.83 -14.14
C LYS A 68 9.89 -17.00 -13.30
N ALA A 69 9.09 -16.11 -13.90
CA ALA A 69 8.17 -15.25 -13.18
C ALA A 69 7.11 -16.09 -12.47
N TYR A 70 6.94 -15.86 -11.18
CA TYR A 70 5.85 -16.45 -10.41
C TYR A 70 5.46 -15.59 -9.21
N LEU A 71 4.24 -15.81 -8.73
CA LEU A 71 3.75 -15.34 -7.44
C LEU A 71 2.91 -16.46 -6.81
N ASN A 72 3.27 -16.85 -5.59
CA ASN A 72 2.50 -17.77 -4.78
C ASN A 72 2.19 -17.11 -3.44
N PHE A 73 1.01 -17.31 -2.88
CA PHE A 73 0.69 -16.81 -1.56
C PHE A 73 -0.41 -17.62 -0.85
N ASP A 74 -0.49 -17.45 0.46
CA ASP A 74 -1.60 -17.89 1.30
C ASP A 74 -1.98 -16.77 2.28
N ILE A 75 -3.27 -16.62 2.57
CA ILE A 75 -3.76 -15.69 3.59
C ILE A 75 -3.95 -16.48 4.88
N LYS A 76 -3.39 -15.98 5.98
CA LYS A 76 -3.44 -16.63 7.29
C LYS A 76 -4.00 -15.68 8.34
N LEU A 77 -4.84 -16.21 9.22
CA LEU A 77 -5.36 -15.51 10.38
C LEU A 77 -4.62 -15.94 11.65
N PHE A 78 -4.22 -14.94 12.42
CA PHE A 78 -3.67 -15.10 13.76
C PHE A 78 -4.54 -14.34 14.78
N ASP A 79 -4.64 -14.86 16.00
CA ASP A 79 -5.14 -14.10 17.14
C ASP A 79 -3.95 -13.49 17.86
N VAL A 80 -3.90 -12.15 17.94
CA VAL A 80 -2.81 -11.38 18.59
C VAL A 80 -3.20 -10.81 19.95
N THR A 81 -4.19 -11.41 20.64
CA THR A 81 -4.64 -10.91 21.95
C THR A 81 -3.52 -10.95 23.00
N ASN A 82 -2.76 -12.04 23.06
CA ASN A 82 -1.68 -12.24 24.04
C ASN A 82 -0.37 -12.72 23.40
N ASP A 83 -0.46 -13.44 22.28
CA ASP A 83 0.65 -14.02 21.51
C ASP A 83 0.19 -14.17 20.07
N PHE A 84 1.06 -14.57 19.13
CA PHE A 84 0.75 -14.70 17.70
C PHE A 84 0.23 -16.13 17.38
N ILE A 85 -1.03 -16.41 17.70
CA ILE A 85 -1.60 -17.77 17.63
C ILE A 85 -2.29 -18.00 16.28
N PHE A 86 -1.76 -18.89 15.45
CA PHE A 86 -2.39 -19.31 14.18
C PHE A 86 -3.80 -19.87 14.39
N LYS A 87 -4.74 -19.49 13.52
CA LYS A 87 -6.14 -19.93 13.55
C LYS A 87 -6.58 -20.63 12.27
N GLU A 88 -6.37 -19.99 11.13
CA GLU A 88 -6.97 -20.41 9.87
C GLU A 88 -6.13 -19.95 8.67
N SER A 89 -6.24 -20.70 7.57
CA SER A 89 -5.70 -20.36 6.25
C SER A 89 -6.88 -20.28 5.26
N PHE A 90 -6.85 -19.30 4.36
CA PHE A 90 -7.93 -19.03 3.40
C PHE A 90 -7.61 -19.53 1.98
N GLY A 91 -6.55 -20.33 1.83
CA GLY A 91 -6.25 -21.06 0.60
C GLY A 91 -5.02 -20.55 -0.13
N GLU A 92 -4.25 -21.51 -0.64
CA GLU A 92 -3.02 -21.25 -1.38
C GLU A 92 -3.31 -20.88 -2.84
N TYR A 93 -2.78 -19.74 -3.27
CA TYR A 93 -2.67 -19.39 -4.68
C TYR A 93 -1.27 -19.74 -5.20
N ARG A 94 -1.22 -20.33 -6.38
CA ARG A 94 -0.01 -20.50 -7.17
C ARG A 94 -0.23 -19.98 -8.58
N SER A 95 0.63 -19.08 -9.04
CA SER A 95 0.55 -18.57 -10.41
C SER A 95 0.79 -19.67 -11.43
N THR A 96 0.11 -19.59 -12.58
CA THR A 96 0.38 -20.49 -13.70
C THR A 96 1.80 -20.25 -14.23
N PRO A 97 2.60 -21.29 -14.49
CA PRO A 97 3.94 -21.13 -15.03
C PRO A 97 3.95 -20.38 -16.38
N VAL A 98 4.91 -19.47 -16.55
CA VAL A 98 5.14 -18.79 -17.83
C VAL A 98 5.81 -19.77 -18.79
N GLY A 99 5.04 -20.32 -19.72
CA GLY A 99 5.55 -21.24 -20.73
C GLY A 99 6.61 -20.58 -21.62
N LYS A 100 7.63 -21.34 -22.04
CA LYS A 100 8.78 -20.82 -22.82
C LYS A 100 8.41 -20.14 -24.14
N ASP A 101 7.33 -20.59 -24.77
CA ASP A 101 6.86 -20.06 -26.05
C ASP A 101 5.74 -19.01 -25.88
N LEU A 102 5.35 -18.69 -24.64
CA LEU A 102 4.25 -17.77 -24.35
C LEU A 102 4.80 -16.36 -24.09
N LYS A 103 4.37 -15.39 -24.90
CA LYS A 103 4.64 -13.96 -24.69
C LYS A 103 3.52 -13.33 -23.86
N LEU A 104 3.44 -13.71 -22.58
CA LEU A 104 2.43 -13.17 -21.67
C LEU A 104 2.86 -11.80 -21.13
N PRO A 105 2.04 -10.75 -21.29
CA PRO A 105 2.34 -9.43 -20.74
C PRO A 105 1.85 -9.30 -19.29
N ILE A 106 0.98 -10.18 -18.82
CA ILE A 106 0.41 -10.13 -17.47
C ILE A 106 -0.18 -11.50 -17.08
N ILE A 107 -0.08 -11.85 -15.80
CA ILE A 107 -0.92 -12.86 -15.16
C ILE A 107 -1.77 -12.14 -14.10
N SER A 108 -3.05 -12.44 -14.03
CA SER A 108 -3.97 -11.86 -13.03
C SER A 108 -4.73 -12.94 -12.30
N TYR A 109 -5.06 -12.66 -11.04
CA TYR A 109 -5.84 -13.53 -10.18
C TYR A 109 -6.82 -12.68 -9.37
N GLU A 110 -8.02 -13.21 -9.18
CA GLU A 110 -9.07 -12.61 -8.35
C GLU A 110 -9.76 -13.72 -7.56
N ASN A 111 -10.01 -13.47 -6.28
CA ASN A 111 -10.78 -14.35 -5.41
C ASN A 111 -11.33 -13.54 -4.22
N HIS A 112 -11.92 -14.22 -3.24
CA HIS A 112 -12.44 -13.63 -2.03
C HIS A 112 -12.20 -14.54 -0.82
N PHE A 113 -12.24 -13.94 0.37
CA PHE A 113 -12.20 -14.67 1.64
C PHE A 113 -13.09 -13.96 2.67
N GLN A 114 -13.53 -14.70 3.69
CA GLN A 114 -14.30 -14.13 4.78
C GLN A 114 -13.35 -13.58 5.86
N ALA A 115 -13.50 -12.31 6.23
CA ALA A 115 -12.81 -11.73 7.37
C ALA A 115 -13.79 -11.33 8.47
N ASP A 116 -13.36 -11.48 9.72
CA ASP A 116 -14.07 -10.99 10.91
C ASP A 116 -13.12 -10.12 11.73
N VAL A 117 -13.46 -8.84 11.88
CA VAL A 117 -12.65 -7.81 12.55
C VAL A 117 -13.54 -6.98 13.49
N PRO A 118 -13.03 -6.56 14.66
CA PRO A 118 -13.84 -5.84 15.67
C PRO A 118 -13.92 -4.33 15.39
N TYR A 119 -13.79 -3.91 14.13
CA TYR A 119 -13.78 -2.51 13.73
C TYR A 119 -14.54 -2.30 12.42
N SER A 120 -14.98 -1.07 12.18
CA SER A 120 -15.66 -0.67 10.95
C SER A 120 -15.25 0.75 10.59
N PHE A 121 -14.64 0.91 9.42
CA PHE A 121 -14.22 2.20 8.88
C PHE A 121 -14.94 2.50 7.58
N GLU A 122 -15.31 3.77 7.39
CA GLU A 122 -15.78 4.24 6.08
C GLU A 122 -14.67 4.15 5.03
N GLY A 123 -13.43 4.50 5.42
CA GLY A 123 -12.27 4.47 4.52
C GLY A 123 -12.52 5.27 3.25
N TRP A 124 -12.09 4.71 2.12
CA TRP A 124 -12.29 5.29 0.78
C TRP A 124 -13.73 5.13 0.28
N LYS A 125 -14.60 4.33 0.94
CA LYS A 125 -15.97 4.03 0.46
C LYS A 125 -16.83 5.29 0.33
N THR A 126 -16.57 6.30 1.15
CA THR A 126 -17.27 7.60 1.16
C THR A 126 -16.59 8.68 0.32
N GLY A 127 -15.53 8.34 -0.43
CA GLY A 127 -14.90 9.25 -1.38
C GLY A 127 -15.71 9.48 -2.65
N GLU A 128 -15.46 10.62 -3.29
CA GLU A 128 -15.87 10.89 -4.67
C GLU A 128 -15.25 9.87 -5.62
N ASN A 129 -15.98 9.51 -6.69
CA ASN A 129 -15.42 8.69 -7.75
C ASN A 129 -14.49 9.53 -8.62
N LEU A 130 -13.19 9.26 -8.53
CA LEU A 130 -12.15 10.03 -9.23
C LEU A 130 -12.25 9.90 -10.75
N LYS A 131 -12.91 8.86 -11.29
CA LYS A 131 -13.16 8.76 -12.74
C LYS A 131 -14.11 9.84 -13.26
N ASP A 132 -14.98 10.36 -12.39
CA ASP A 132 -16.01 11.32 -12.77
C ASP A 132 -15.52 12.77 -12.61
N LEU A 133 -14.27 12.96 -12.17
CA LEU A 133 -13.67 14.25 -11.90
C LEU A 133 -12.64 14.61 -12.97
N GLU A 134 -12.57 15.91 -13.30
CA GLU A 134 -11.53 16.45 -14.16
C GLU A 134 -10.26 16.78 -13.37
N ASN A 135 -9.11 16.76 -14.07
CA ASN A 135 -7.81 17.21 -13.57
C ASN A 135 -7.32 16.49 -12.29
N VAL A 136 -7.79 15.26 -12.05
CA VAL A 136 -7.48 14.49 -10.83
C VAL A 136 -5.98 14.31 -10.62
N LYS A 137 -5.22 13.96 -11.67
CA LYS A 137 -3.75 13.80 -11.55
C LYS A 137 -3.08 15.09 -11.08
N SER A 138 -3.50 16.25 -11.60
CA SER A 138 -2.97 17.55 -11.20
C SER A 138 -3.33 17.88 -9.75
N LYS A 139 -4.58 17.67 -9.34
CA LYS A 139 -5.02 17.84 -7.94
C LYS A 139 -4.25 16.95 -6.98
N LEU A 140 -3.99 15.69 -7.37
CA LEU A 140 -3.22 14.76 -6.56
C LEU A 140 -1.77 15.25 -6.41
N LEU A 141 -1.12 15.64 -7.52
CA LEU A 141 0.22 16.21 -7.49
C LEU A 141 0.30 17.46 -6.60
N SER A 142 -0.72 18.33 -6.63
CA SER A 142 -0.81 19.47 -5.71
C SER A 142 -0.89 19.05 -4.24
N ALA A 143 -1.60 17.96 -3.92
CA ALA A 143 -1.67 17.43 -2.55
C ALA A 143 -0.32 16.89 -2.08
N TYR A 144 0.40 16.14 -2.93
CA TYR A 144 1.77 15.70 -2.65
C TYR A 144 2.69 16.90 -2.43
N ASN A 145 2.70 17.88 -3.35
CA ASN A 145 3.56 19.06 -3.23
C ASN A 145 3.26 19.90 -1.97
N ASN A 146 2.00 19.98 -1.57
CA ASN A 146 1.62 20.62 -0.31
C ASN A 146 2.23 19.87 0.90
N LEU A 147 2.14 18.54 0.91
CA LEU A 147 2.73 17.73 1.97
C LEU A 147 4.26 17.86 2.01
N ILE A 148 4.93 17.84 0.84
CA ILE A 148 6.38 18.07 0.72
C ILE A 148 6.75 19.43 1.30
N LYS A 149 5.99 20.48 0.97
CA LYS A 149 6.19 21.83 1.52
C LYS A 149 6.08 21.83 3.04
N ILE A 150 5.04 21.20 3.60
CA ILE A 150 4.84 21.11 5.06
C ILE A 150 6.04 20.45 5.75
N ILE A 151 6.57 19.35 5.19
CA ILE A 151 7.74 18.64 5.73
C ILE A 151 8.99 19.52 5.63
N ASN A 152 9.25 20.14 4.47
CA ASN A 152 10.41 20.99 4.25
C ASN A 152 10.41 22.26 5.13
N GLU A 153 9.23 22.82 5.40
CA GLU A 153 9.04 23.94 6.34
C GLU A 153 9.10 23.50 7.81
N LYS A 154 9.30 22.20 8.07
CA LYS A 154 9.34 21.60 9.41
C LYS A 154 8.07 21.85 10.23
N ASN A 155 6.93 22.01 9.56
CA ASN A 155 5.64 22.19 10.22
C ASN A 155 5.04 20.84 10.61
N TYR A 156 5.68 20.19 11.58
CA TYR A 156 5.35 18.83 11.99
C TYR A 156 3.97 18.71 12.63
N ASP A 157 3.48 19.75 13.30
CA ASP A 157 2.12 19.77 13.83
C ASP A 157 1.07 19.65 12.71
N LEU A 158 1.25 20.41 11.63
CA LEU A 158 0.38 20.32 10.47
C LEU A 158 0.53 18.98 9.73
N PHE A 159 1.76 18.46 9.63
CA PHE A 159 2.00 17.12 9.08
C PHE A 159 1.21 16.05 9.84
N ILE A 160 1.32 16.03 11.18
CA ILE A 160 0.60 15.09 12.06
C ILE A 160 -0.90 15.22 11.86
N GLN A 161 -1.43 16.45 11.74
CA GLN A 161 -2.85 16.66 11.44
C GLN A 161 -3.26 16.06 10.09
N LYS A 162 -2.42 16.19 9.06
CA LYS A 162 -2.70 15.63 7.71
C LYS A 162 -2.72 14.11 7.70
N ILE A 163 -1.86 13.43 8.46
CA ILE A 163 -1.79 11.96 8.51
C ILE A 163 -2.65 11.32 9.61
N LYS A 164 -3.34 12.12 10.44
CA LYS A 164 -4.06 11.63 11.63
C LYS A 164 -5.08 10.53 11.32
N LYS A 165 -5.83 10.66 10.21
CA LYS A 165 -6.82 9.65 9.80
C LYS A 165 -6.16 8.31 9.50
N ARG A 166 -5.09 8.34 8.70
CA ARG A 166 -4.24 7.19 8.36
C ARG A 166 -3.69 6.50 9.60
N GLU A 167 -3.03 7.24 10.49
CA GLU A 167 -2.42 6.64 11.69
C GLU A 167 -3.45 6.07 12.64
N ASN A 168 -4.62 6.70 12.78
CA ASN A 168 -5.70 6.17 13.60
C ASN A 168 -6.24 4.85 13.03
N PHE A 169 -6.40 4.77 11.70
CA PHE A 169 -6.81 3.54 11.02
C PHE A 169 -5.75 2.44 11.20
N MET A 170 -4.48 2.74 10.93
CA MET A 170 -3.37 1.79 11.09
C MET A 170 -3.25 1.27 12.52
N ALA A 171 -3.29 2.15 13.52
CA ALA A 171 -3.20 1.74 14.92
C ALA A 171 -4.36 0.83 15.31
N THR A 172 -5.56 1.11 14.80
CA THR A 172 -6.75 0.29 15.09
C THR A 172 -6.66 -1.08 14.41
N CYS A 173 -6.35 -1.13 13.12
CA CYS A 173 -6.36 -2.38 12.36
C CYS A 173 -5.20 -3.31 12.69
N MET A 174 -4.09 -2.75 13.20
CA MET A 174 -2.94 -3.51 13.70
C MET A 174 -2.99 -3.76 15.23
N TYR A 175 -4.03 -3.31 15.92
CA TYR A 175 -4.22 -3.44 17.38
C TYR A 175 -3.10 -2.86 18.23
N LEU A 176 -2.52 -1.74 17.79
CA LEU A 176 -1.44 -1.07 18.48
C LEU A 176 -1.93 -0.43 19.78
N ASN A 177 -1.07 -0.44 20.80
CA ASN A 177 -1.26 0.32 22.02
C ASN A 177 -0.84 1.79 21.85
N GLU A 178 -1.12 2.64 22.85
CA GLU A 178 -0.83 4.08 22.77
C GLU A 178 0.67 4.40 22.66
N THR A 179 1.54 3.57 23.25
CA THR A 179 2.99 3.72 23.13
C THR A 179 3.44 3.46 21.70
N GLU A 180 3.00 2.34 21.11
CA GLU A 180 3.30 1.96 19.72
C GLU A 180 2.77 3.01 18.73
N LYS A 181 1.53 3.46 18.92
CA LYS A 181 0.91 4.52 18.11
C LYS A 181 1.72 5.81 18.16
N SER A 182 2.18 6.22 19.33
CA SER A 182 3.00 7.42 19.50
C SER A 182 4.39 7.24 18.88
N SER A 183 5.01 6.07 19.03
CA SER A 183 6.33 5.75 18.47
C SER A 183 6.34 5.92 16.96
N ARG A 184 5.32 5.41 16.27
CA ARG A 184 5.21 5.51 14.80
C ARG A 184 5.30 6.94 14.26
N ILE A 185 4.60 7.86 14.92
CA ILE A 185 4.62 9.28 14.54
C ILE A 185 5.97 9.90 14.91
N ASN A 186 6.47 9.61 16.12
CA ASN A 186 7.72 10.18 16.60
C ASN A 186 8.95 9.72 15.82
N GLU A 187 9.00 8.45 15.40
CA GLU A 187 10.05 7.89 14.54
C GLU A 187 10.07 8.62 13.19
N LEU A 188 8.91 8.81 12.58
CA LEU A 188 8.80 9.54 11.32
C LEU A 188 9.28 10.99 11.43
N ILE A 189 8.92 11.68 12.52
CA ILE A 189 9.43 13.03 12.80
C ILE A 189 10.93 13.02 13.09
N SER A 190 11.42 12.01 13.81
CA SER A 190 12.85 11.82 14.09
C SER A 190 13.64 11.66 12.79
N ASP A 191 13.13 10.88 11.83
CA ASP A 191 13.75 10.73 10.51
C ASP A 191 13.82 12.06 9.76
N PHE A 192 12.73 12.84 9.75
CA PHE A 192 12.73 14.18 9.14
C PHE A 192 13.75 15.13 9.79
N GLN A 193 14.07 14.92 11.07
CA GLN A 193 15.06 15.69 11.81
C GLN A 193 16.49 15.16 11.68
N SER A 194 16.68 13.88 11.35
CA SER A 194 17.97 13.18 11.35
C SER A 194 18.75 13.26 10.03
N GLY A 195 18.23 14.03 9.05
CA GLY A 195 18.93 14.33 7.80
C GLY A 195 18.23 13.80 6.55
N PHE A 196 17.12 13.07 6.69
CA PHE A 196 16.28 12.71 5.55
C PHE A 196 15.68 13.97 4.92
N LYS A 197 15.89 14.13 3.62
CA LYS A 197 15.33 15.23 2.82
C LYS A 197 14.36 14.69 1.80
N VAL A 198 13.18 15.29 1.74
CA VAL A 198 12.16 14.93 0.75
C VAL A 198 12.69 15.18 -0.65
N GLN A 199 12.57 14.16 -1.49
CA GLN A 199 12.97 14.23 -2.88
C GLN A 199 11.79 14.70 -3.76
N PRO A 200 12.06 15.34 -4.91
CA PRO A 200 11.01 15.71 -5.85
C PRO A 200 10.20 14.49 -6.30
N ILE A 201 8.90 14.67 -6.51
CA ILE A 201 8.08 13.65 -7.16
C ILE A 201 8.65 13.41 -8.57
N PRO A 202 8.96 12.16 -8.96
CA PRO A 202 9.46 11.86 -10.29
C PRO A 202 8.53 12.37 -11.40
N VAL A 203 9.11 12.92 -12.47
CA VAL A 203 8.35 13.51 -13.59
C VAL A 203 7.51 12.47 -14.34
N ASP A 204 7.96 11.22 -14.31
CA ASP A 204 7.34 10.04 -14.89
C ASP A 204 6.46 9.27 -13.88
N ALA A 205 6.20 9.85 -12.70
CA ALA A 205 5.32 9.25 -11.71
C ALA A 205 3.93 8.94 -12.29
N ILE A 206 3.48 7.73 -11.97
CA ILE A 206 2.26 7.13 -12.50
C ILE A 206 1.13 7.36 -11.50
N TYR A 207 0.00 7.86 -12.00
CA TYR A 207 -1.25 7.90 -11.26
C TYR A 207 -1.85 6.49 -11.20
N VAL A 208 -2.08 5.98 -9.99
CA VAL A 208 -2.65 4.65 -9.79
C VAL A 208 -3.96 4.78 -9.01
N PRO A 209 -5.12 4.45 -9.61
CA PRO A 209 -6.38 4.41 -8.89
C PRO A 209 -6.50 3.15 -8.04
N TYR A 210 -7.11 3.32 -6.87
CA TYR A 210 -7.43 2.29 -5.88
C TYR A 210 -8.83 2.50 -5.30
N GLY A 211 -9.27 1.55 -4.47
CA GLY A 211 -10.56 1.62 -3.80
C GLY A 211 -11.70 1.81 -4.80
N TYR A 212 -11.62 1.10 -5.94
CA TYR A 212 -12.54 1.17 -7.06
C TYR A 212 -12.70 2.58 -7.63
N ASN A 213 -11.57 3.29 -7.77
CA ASN A 213 -11.44 4.68 -8.23
C ASN A 213 -11.92 5.74 -7.23
N LYS A 214 -12.07 5.40 -5.95
CA LYS A 214 -12.37 6.40 -4.90
C LYS A 214 -11.13 6.89 -4.17
N ALA A 215 -9.99 6.27 -4.43
CA ALA A 215 -8.70 6.68 -3.90
C ALA A 215 -7.62 6.57 -4.99
N ALA A 216 -6.46 7.19 -4.75
CA ALA A 216 -5.33 7.13 -5.66
C ALA A 216 -4.01 7.38 -4.93
N VAL A 217 -2.93 6.96 -5.60
CA VAL A 217 -1.55 7.24 -5.22
C VAL A 217 -0.74 7.69 -6.44
N LEU A 218 0.43 8.25 -6.18
CA LEU A 218 1.51 8.35 -7.17
C LEU A 218 2.57 7.28 -6.87
N LYS A 219 2.93 6.49 -7.89
CA LYS A 219 4.00 5.48 -7.84
C LYS A 219 5.11 5.80 -8.84
N LYS A 220 6.33 5.38 -8.53
CA LYS A 220 7.44 5.25 -9.49
C LYS A 220 7.13 4.13 -10.51
N ILE A 221 7.87 4.07 -11.62
CA ILE A 221 7.69 3.03 -12.66
C ILE A 221 7.90 1.61 -12.10
N ASN A 222 8.86 1.45 -11.18
CA ASN A 222 9.15 0.19 -10.48
C ASN A 222 8.09 -0.19 -9.42
N GLY A 223 7.02 0.60 -9.28
CA GLY A 223 5.91 0.33 -8.35
C GLY A 223 6.10 0.87 -6.93
N GLU A 224 7.26 1.46 -6.60
CA GLU A 224 7.50 2.09 -5.30
C GLU A 224 6.67 3.37 -5.10
N PRO A 225 6.43 3.81 -3.85
CA PRO A 225 5.83 5.11 -3.57
C PRO A 225 6.61 6.27 -4.21
N ALA A 226 5.90 7.22 -4.80
CA ALA A 226 6.52 8.40 -5.41
C ALA A 226 6.96 9.46 -4.38
N LEU A 227 6.45 9.42 -3.14
CA LEU A 227 6.89 10.27 -2.05
C LEU A 227 7.95 9.53 -1.24
N TRP A 228 9.17 10.02 -1.29
CA TRP A 228 10.31 9.41 -0.61
C TRP A 228 11.29 10.50 -0.14
N LEU A 229 12.11 10.13 0.83
CA LEU A 229 13.16 10.95 1.39
C LEU A 229 14.49 10.21 1.30
N LEU A 230 15.56 10.95 1.11
CA LEU A 230 16.93 10.41 1.07
C LEU A 230 17.74 11.03 2.20
N ASN A 231 18.46 10.20 2.95
CA ASN A 231 19.54 10.66 3.80
C ASN A 231 20.86 10.56 3.03
N GLU A 232 21.36 11.69 2.52
CA GLU A 232 22.57 11.74 1.69
C GLU A 232 23.84 11.22 2.39
N LYS A 233 23.84 11.14 3.74
CA LYS A 233 25.00 10.66 4.50
C LYS A 233 25.01 9.14 4.65
N THR A 234 23.85 8.53 4.85
CA THR A 234 23.71 7.09 5.05
C THR A 234 23.32 6.36 3.78
N GLU A 235 22.91 7.11 2.75
CA GLU A 235 22.31 6.60 1.50
C GLU A 235 21.00 5.83 1.72
N GLU A 236 20.38 6.01 2.90
CA GLU A 236 19.11 5.38 3.24
C GLU A 236 17.94 6.13 2.62
N GLU A 237 16.97 5.36 2.11
CA GLU A 237 15.71 5.86 1.61
C GLU A 237 14.57 5.59 2.61
N LEU A 238 13.74 6.60 2.83
CA LEU A 238 12.48 6.48 3.55
C LEU A 238 11.32 6.71 2.57
N MET A 239 10.49 5.70 2.36
CA MET A 239 9.33 5.79 1.48
C MET A 239 8.04 6.01 2.26
N LEU A 240 7.21 6.96 1.83
CA LEU A 240 5.91 7.24 2.44
C LEU A 240 4.79 6.82 1.49
N ASP A 241 4.29 5.60 1.70
CA ASP A 241 3.10 5.12 1.00
C ASP A 241 1.83 5.68 1.66
N LEU A 242 1.26 6.68 0.98
CA LEU A 242 0.11 7.44 1.43
C LEU A 242 -1.00 7.33 0.40
N LEU A 243 -2.15 6.82 0.85
CA LEU A 243 -3.36 6.73 0.04
C LEU A 243 -4.14 8.04 0.13
N PHE A 244 -4.55 8.60 -1.00
CA PHE A 244 -5.30 9.84 -1.05
C PHE A 244 -6.72 9.59 -1.59
N TYR A 245 -7.70 10.31 -1.04
CA TYR A 245 -9.08 10.32 -1.53
C TYR A 245 -9.66 11.74 -1.50
N ILE A 246 -10.73 12.00 -2.24
CA ILE A 246 -11.49 13.24 -2.12
C ILE A 246 -12.77 12.91 -1.33
N PRO A 247 -12.96 13.43 -0.11
CA PRO A 247 -14.19 13.19 0.63
C PRO A 247 -15.41 13.70 -0.11
N LYS A 248 -16.55 13.01 0.02
CA LYS A 248 -17.80 13.43 -0.62
C LYS A 248 -18.13 14.90 -0.35
N GLY A 249 -18.42 15.66 -1.40
CA GLY A 249 -18.73 17.08 -1.35
C GLY A 249 -17.53 18.01 -1.18
N LYS A 250 -16.29 17.49 -1.15
CA LYS A 250 -15.07 18.29 -1.18
C LYS A 250 -14.42 18.27 -2.55
N THR A 251 -13.44 19.15 -2.75
CA THR A 251 -12.71 19.32 -4.02
C THR A 251 -11.23 18.98 -3.93
N GLU A 252 -10.71 18.84 -2.70
CA GLU A 252 -9.29 18.62 -2.41
C GLU A 252 -9.07 17.22 -1.86
N PHE A 253 -7.87 16.69 -2.15
CA PHE A 253 -7.43 15.40 -1.63
C PHE A 253 -7.08 15.47 -0.14
N GLU A 254 -7.45 14.41 0.57
CA GLU A 254 -7.05 14.11 1.94
C GLU A 254 -6.34 12.77 1.99
N ILE A 255 -5.49 12.57 3.00
CA ILE A 255 -4.82 11.30 3.26
C ILE A 255 -5.81 10.39 3.98
N LEU A 256 -5.94 9.14 3.51
CA LEU A 256 -6.79 8.11 4.09
C LEU A 256 -6.09 7.37 5.23
#